data_AF-A0A7W6PXX0-F1
#
_entry.id   AF-A0A7W6PXX0-F1
#
_cell.length_a   1.000
_cell.length_b   1.000
_cell.length_c   1.000
_cell.angle_alpha   90.00
_cell.angle_beta   90.00
_cell.angle_gamma   90.00
#
_symmetry.space_group_name_H-M   'P 1'
#
loop_
_entity.id
_entity.type
_entity.pdbx_description
1 polymer ?
#
loop_
_entity_poly.entity_id
_entity_poly.type
_entity_poly.pdbx_seq_one_letter_code
_entity_poly.pdbx_strand_id
1 'polypeptide(L)'
;MNDGEMGIYRLIAVLTLLLTSEANAQSTDVAPPSFDASAAWLSFEKLLHENYGYFNRPGIDGDAILATFAEKAKAACSDKEFIDTLQLISHNFADPHFIVGPFDADDWAIIPTSSDLFGIYDGASFRIDEVRGGGDATTKGVRSGMMLLRIDDQPPRIAIEEITGRAFSELSPAQIGFAFNVALAGHRRRPRKLDVLDGDKQRSSRWPPRPTKRTALPTDSFWKSSAGASLASSGSTIRLVSKS
;
A
#
# COMPACT_ATOMS: atom_id res chain seq x y z
N MET A 1 -17.31 14.36 -95.43
CA MET A 1 -18.55 15.03 -95.84
C MET A 1 -19.69 14.06 -95.60
N ASN A 2 -20.59 14.47 -94.69
CA ASN A 2 -21.97 14.03 -94.44
C ASN A 2 -22.22 12.56 -94.13
N ASP A 3 -23.18 12.16 -93.30
CA ASP A 3 -24.03 12.70 -92.24
C ASP A 3 -24.60 11.42 -91.59
N GLY A 4 -24.67 11.28 -90.27
CA GLY A 4 -25.93 11.46 -89.56
C GLY A 4 -26.86 10.24 -89.69
N GLU A 5 -26.99 9.44 -88.62
CA GLU A 5 -28.32 8.98 -88.19
C GLU A 5 -28.31 8.48 -86.74
N MET A 6 -29.28 8.98 -86.00
CA MET A 6 -29.56 8.66 -84.61
C MET A 6 -30.46 7.44 -84.48
N GLY A 7 -30.20 6.66 -83.43
CA GLY A 7 -31.26 5.95 -82.71
C GLY A 7 -31.12 4.44 -82.71
N ILE A 8 -31.00 3.85 -81.53
CA ILE A 8 -32.07 3.08 -80.89
C ILE A 8 -31.54 2.52 -79.56
N TYR A 9 -32.28 2.84 -78.50
CA TYR A 9 -32.09 2.46 -77.11
C TYR A 9 -31.95 0.94 -76.91
N ARG A 10 -30.92 0.50 -76.17
CA ARG A 10 -31.01 -0.69 -75.31
C ARG A 10 -30.36 -0.46 -73.95
N LEU A 11 -31.26 -0.07 -73.05
CA LEU A 11 -31.27 -0.22 -71.61
C LEU A 11 -30.59 -1.53 -71.13
N ILE A 12 -29.47 -1.42 -70.42
CA ILE A 12 -29.09 -2.39 -69.38
C ILE A 12 -28.51 -1.60 -68.20
N ALA A 13 -29.37 -1.32 -67.22
CA ALA A 13 -28.93 -0.90 -65.90
C ALA A 13 -28.48 -2.15 -65.12
N VAL A 14 -27.18 -2.37 -64.98
CA VAL A 14 -26.66 -3.30 -63.96
C VAL A 14 -26.35 -2.48 -62.72
N LEU A 15 -27.34 -2.41 -61.84
CA LEU A 15 -27.22 -1.90 -60.49
C LEU A 15 -26.42 -2.92 -59.66
N THR A 16 -25.10 -2.75 -59.62
CA THR A 16 -24.25 -3.58 -58.74
C THR A 16 -24.35 -3.04 -57.31
N LEU A 17 -25.33 -3.55 -56.57
CA LEU A 17 -25.49 -3.33 -55.14
C LEU A 17 -24.39 -4.10 -54.40
N LEU A 18 -23.25 -3.45 -54.16
CA LEU A 18 -22.22 -3.96 -53.25
C LEU A 18 -22.74 -3.85 -51.82
N LEU A 19 -23.29 -4.95 -51.33
CA LEU A 19 -23.57 -5.19 -49.92
C LEU A 19 -22.25 -5.05 -49.14
N THR A 20 -22.08 -3.92 -48.45
CA THR A 20 -21.08 -3.80 -47.39
C THR A 20 -21.57 -4.65 -46.23
N SER A 21 -21.08 -5.88 -46.12
CA SER A 21 -21.15 -6.63 -44.86
C SER A 21 -20.31 -5.87 -43.85
N GLU A 22 -20.97 -5.09 -42.99
CA GLU A 22 -20.36 -4.68 -41.73
C GLU A 22 -20.13 -5.95 -40.93
N ALA A 23 -18.88 -6.43 -40.95
CA ALA A 23 -18.39 -7.39 -39.99
C ALA A 23 -18.51 -6.72 -38.63
N ASN A 24 -19.64 -6.98 -37.97
CA ASN A 24 -19.88 -6.60 -36.60
C ASN A 24 -18.85 -7.39 -35.78
N ALA A 25 -17.69 -6.77 -35.55
CA ALA A 25 -16.71 -7.28 -34.60
C ALA A 25 -17.41 -7.28 -33.25
N GLN A 26 -17.98 -8.41 -32.88
CA GLN A 26 -18.37 -8.69 -31.51
C GLN A 26 -17.07 -8.61 -30.72
N SER A 27 -16.82 -7.44 -30.14
CA SER A 27 -15.93 -7.29 -29.01
C SER A 27 -16.45 -8.28 -27.98
N THR A 28 -15.80 -9.45 -27.92
CA THR A 28 -15.97 -10.34 -26.80
C THR A 28 -15.43 -9.56 -25.63
N ASP A 29 -16.35 -9.02 -24.82
CA ASP A 29 -16.03 -8.45 -23.52
C ASP A 29 -15.62 -9.63 -22.64
N VAL A 30 -14.39 -10.11 -22.87
CA VAL A 30 -13.78 -11.16 -22.08
C VAL A 30 -13.56 -10.52 -20.73
N ALA A 31 -14.41 -10.90 -19.77
CA ALA A 31 -14.25 -10.49 -18.39
C ALA A 31 -12.78 -10.68 -17.99
N PRO A 32 -12.16 -9.69 -17.33
CA PRO A 32 -10.76 -9.79 -16.93
C PRO A 32 -10.56 -11.09 -16.13
N PRO A 33 -9.40 -11.76 -16.29
CA PRO A 33 -9.14 -13.00 -15.57
C PRO A 33 -9.27 -12.76 -14.06
N SER A 34 -9.89 -13.71 -13.36
CA SER A 34 -9.98 -13.70 -11.90
C SER A 34 -8.59 -13.68 -11.29
N PHE A 35 -8.40 -12.92 -10.21
CA PHE A 35 -7.15 -12.88 -9.46
C PHE A 35 -6.78 -14.28 -8.92
N ASP A 36 -5.56 -14.74 -9.22
CA ASP A 36 -5.02 -16.01 -8.71
C ASP A 36 -4.14 -15.74 -7.48
N ALA A 37 -4.77 -15.76 -6.30
CA ALA A 37 -4.12 -15.52 -5.03
C ALA A 37 -3.03 -16.54 -4.68
N SER A 38 -3.20 -17.80 -5.11
CA SER A 38 -2.22 -18.87 -4.83
C SER A 38 -0.94 -18.67 -5.65
N ALA A 39 -1.07 -18.36 -6.94
CA ALA A 39 0.08 -18.03 -7.78
C ALA A 39 0.77 -16.73 -7.35
N ALA A 40 -0.01 -15.72 -6.94
CA ALA A 40 0.51 -14.46 -6.40
C ALA A 40 1.30 -14.69 -5.10
N TRP A 41 0.77 -15.50 -4.17
CA TRP A 41 1.44 -15.86 -2.93
C TRP A 41 2.78 -16.56 -3.19
N LEU A 42 2.79 -17.61 -4.02
CA LEU A 42 4.02 -18.35 -4.37
C LEU A 42 5.10 -17.42 -4.94
N SER A 43 4.69 -16.49 -5.78
CA SER A 43 5.59 -15.51 -6.40
C SER A 43 6.14 -14.51 -5.38
N PHE A 44 5.31 -14.07 -4.42
CA PHE A 44 5.71 -13.17 -3.34
C PHE A 44 6.67 -13.84 -2.34
N GLU A 45 6.36 -15.07 -1.91
CA GLU A 45 7.19 -15.87 -1.01
C GLU A 45 8.59 -16.09 -1.62
N LYS A 46 8.63 -16.58 -2.86
CA LYS A 46 9.87 -16.74 -3.62
C LYS A 46 10.67 -15.44 -3.69
N LEU A 47 10.00 -14.33 -4.02
CA LEU A 47 10.63 -13.04 -4.14
C LEU A 47 11.31 -12.61 -2.83
N LEU A 48 10.66 -12.80 -1.67
CA LEU A 48 11.25 -12.50 -0.38
C LEU A 48 12.43 -13.41 -0.04
N HIS A 49 12.30 -14.72 -0.23
CA HIS A 49 13.39 -15.66 0.03
C HIS A 49 14.63 -15.37 -0.82
N GLU A 50 14.44 -14.98 -2.08
CA GLU A 50 15.55 -14.77 -3.00
C GLU A 50 16.19 -13.38 -2.89
N ASN A 51 15.41 -12.34 -2.54
CA ASN A 51 15.85 -10.95 -2.74
C ASN A 51 15.81 -10.07 -1.48
N TYR A 52 15.22 -10.54 -0.38
CA TYR A 52 15.11 -9.72 0.82
C TYR A 52 16.21 -10.05 1.84
N GLY A 53 17.26 -9.23 1.86
CA GLY A 53 18.45 -9.45 2.70
C GLY A 53 18.22 -9.43 4.22
N TYR A 54 17.06 -8.94 4.67
CA TYR A 54 16.69 -8.86 6.09
C TYR A 54 15.60 -9.86 6.48
N PHE A 55 15.42 -10.92 5.67
CA PHE A 55 14.40 -11.95 5.85
C PHE A 55 14.45 -12.61 7.23
N ASN A 56 15.65 -12.95 7.70
CA ASN A 56 15.88 -13.49 9.03
C ASN A 56 16.92 -12.65 9.78
N ARG A 57 16.57 -12.15 10.97
CA ARG A 57 17.47 -11.40 11.85
C ARG A 57 16.99 -11.47 13.30
N PRO A 58 17.79 -11.08 14.32
CA PRO A 58 17.35 -11.15 15.71
C PRO A 58 15.98 -10.46 15.93
N GLY A 59 15.01 -11.23 16.44
CA GLY A 59 13.64 -10.78 16.68
C GLY A 59 12.72 -10.79 15.45
N ILE A 60 13.18 -11.23 14.28
CA ILE A 60 12.41 -11.33 13.03
C ILE A 60 12.68 -12.68 12.38
N ASP A 61 11.65 -13.50 12.31
CA ASP A 61 11.65 -14.80 11.63
C ASP A 61 10.72 -14.69 10.41
N GLY A 62 11.32 -14.60 9.22
CA GLY A 62 10.60 -14.38 7.98
C GLY A 62 9.66 -15.54 7.65
N ASP A 63 10.08 -16.78 7.88
CA ASP A 63 9.27 -17.96 7.59
C ASP A 63 8.07 -18.03 8.53
N ALA A 64 8.25 -17.75 9.83
CA ALA A 64 7.16 -17.70 10.78
C ALA A 64 6.15 -16.58 10.46
N ILE A 65 6.64 -15.41 10.03
CA ILE A 65 5.77 -14.31 9.58
C ILE A 65 4.97 -14.77 8.36
N LEU A 66 5.62 -15.32 7.32
CA LEU A 66 4.90 -15.75 6.11
C LEU A 66 3.88 -16.85 6.40
N ALA A 67 4.25 -17.85 7.21
CA ALA A 67 3.34 -18.92 7.62
C ALA A 67 2.08 -18.39 8.34
N THR A 68 2.22 -17.33 9.14
CA THR A 68 1.10 -16.70 9.86
C THR A 68 0.03 -16.15 8.90
N PHE A 69 0.44 -15.64 7.73
CA PHE A 69 -0.47 -14.96 6.80
C PHE A 69 -0.79 -15.74 5.53
N ALA A 70 -0.16 -16.90 5.32
CA ALA A 70 -0.27 -17.67 4.08
C ALA A 70 -1.72 -18.00 3.71
N GLU A 71 -2.51 -18.51 4.67
CA GLU A 71 -3.91 -18.88 4.41
C GLU A 71 -4.77 -17.65 4.06
N LYS A 72 -4.59 -16.54 4.77
CA LYS A 72 -5.29 -15.28 4.49
C LYS A 72 -4.94 -14.75 3.09
N ALA A 73 -3.65 -14.77 2.74
CA ALA A 73 -3.18 -14.29 1.45
C ALA A 73 -3.69 -15.15 0.30
N LYS A 74 -3.67 -16.49 0.43
CA LYS A 74 -4.18 -17.43 -0.58
C LYS A 74 -5.70 -17.41 -0.72
N ALA A 75 -6.42 -16.91 0.30
CA ALA A 75 -7.87 -16.76 0.27
C ALA A 75 -8.35 -15.40 -0.27
N ALA A 76 -7.44 -14.48 -0.61
CA ALA A 76 -7.81 -13.16 -1.12
C ALA A 76 -8.58 -13.26 -2.44
N CYS A 77 -9.69 -12.53 -2.54
CA CYS A 77 -10.57 -12.55 -3.71
C CYS A 77 -10.21 -11.46 -4.74
N SER A 78 -9.26 -10.58 -4.41
CA SER A 78 -8.85 -9.46 -5.26
C SER A 78 -7.41 -9.02 -4.99
N ASP A 79 -6.85 -8.26 -5.93
CA ASP A 79 -5.54 -7.60 -5.77
C ASP A 79 -5.50 -6.77 -4.48
N LYS A 80 -6.57 -6.03 -4.17
CA LYS A 80 -6.63 -5.19 -2.97
C LYS A 80 -6.53 -6.01 -1.69
N GLU A 81 -7.34 -7.06 -1.54
CA GLU A 81 -7.31 -7.89 -0.33
C GLU A 81 -5.96 -8.59 -0.14
N PHE A 82 -5.32 -8.97 -1.25
CA PHE A 82 -3.98 -9.53 -1.23
C PHE A 82 -2.94 -8.48 -0.78
N ILE A 83 -2.97 -7.28 -1.37
CA ILE A 83 -2.08 -6.16 -1.00
C ILE A 83 -2.27 -5.77 0.47
N ASP A 84 -3.50 -5.65 0.95
CA ASP A 84 -3.81 -5.34 2.35
C ASP A 84 -3.18 -6.39 3.29
N THR A 85 -3.20 -7.67 2.90
CA THR A 85 -2.53 -8.76 3.64
C THR A 85 -1.01 -8.62 3.58
N LEU A 86 -0.44 -8.30 2.43
CA LEU A 86 1.01 -8.10 2.28
C LEU A 86 1.51 -6.88 3.07
N GLN A 87 0.69 -5.85 3.26
CA GLN A 87 1.02 -4.71 4.12
C GLN A 87 1.09 -5.13 5.59
N LEU A 88 0.19 -5.99 6.09
CA LEU A 88 0.31 -6.55 7.44
C LEU A 88 1.64 -7.32 7.58
N ILE A 89 1.98 -8.13 6.58
CA ILE A 89 3.27 -8.85 6.54
C ILE A 89 4.44 -7.87 6.60
N SER A 90 4.45 -6.80 5.80
CA SER A 90 5.58 -5.87 5.75
C SER A 90 5.81 -5.17 7.09
N HIS A 91 4.76 -4.82 7.84
CA HIS A 91 4.90 -4.24 9.17
C HIS A 91 5.54 -5.21 10.18
N ASN A 92 5.30 -6.52 10.04
CA ASN A 92 5.91 -7.54 10.89
C ASN A 92 7.41 -7.73 10.64
N PHE A 93 7.93 -7.29 9.49
CA PHE A 93 9.37 -7.30 9.23
C PHE A 93 10.10 -6.15 9.90
N ALA A 94 9.40 -5.19 10.54
CA ALA A 94 9.98 -4.08 11.28
C ALA A 94 11.10 -3.33 10.52
N ASP A 95 10.94 -3.19 9.20
CA ASP A 95 11.88 -2.51 8.31
C ASP A 95 11.14 -1.36 7.58
N PRO A 96 11.53 -0.09 7.79
CA PRO A 96 10.89 1.04 7.11
C PRO A 96 11.09 1.05 5.59
N HIS A 97 11.97 0.19 5.05
CA HIS A 97 12.17 0.06 3.60
C HIS A 97 11.32 -1.05 2.98
N PHE A 98 10.84 -2.01 3.78
CA PHE A 98 9.89 -2.99 3.29
C PHE A 98 8.50 -2.36 3.23
N ILE A 99 8.20 -1.79 2.07
CA ILE A 99 6.98 -1.04 1.78
C ILE A 99 6.19 -1.79 0.71
N VAL A 100 4.92 -2.11 0.99
CA VAL A 100 4.01 -2.72 0.01
C VAL A 100 2.90 -1.74 -0.34
N GLY A 101 2.69 -1.52 -1.65
CA GLY A 101 1.58 -0.72 -2.16
C GLY A 101 0.97 -1.36 -3.42
N PRO A 102 0.06 -0.65 -4.13
CA PRO A 102 -0.37 0.75 -3.92
C PRO A 102 -1.01 1.03 -2.56
N PHE A 103 -0.99 2.31 -2.16
CA PHE A 103 -1.60 2.77 -0.91
C PHE A 103 -2.91 3.52 -1.16
N ASP A 104 -3.87 3.38 -0.25
CA ASP A 104 -5.11 4.16 -0.18
C ASP A 104 -5.13 5.19 0.97
N ALA A 105 -6.32 5.62 1.41
CA ALA A 105 -6.50 6.64 2.46
C ALA A 105 -6.65 6.03 3.86
N ASP A 106 -6.75 4.72 3.92
CA ASP A 106 -7.03 3.95 5.12
C ASP A 106 -5.75 3.28 5.61
N ASP A 107 -4.73 3.19 4.76
CA ASP A 107 -3.42 2.68 5.12
C ASP A 107 -2.66 3.56 6.12
N TRP A 108 -1.78 2.91 6.89
CA TRP A 108 -0.88 3.54 7.83
C TRP A 108 0.17 4.44 7.15
N ALA A 109 0.60 5.48 7.87
CA ALA A 109 1.62 6.39 7.38
C ALA A 109 2.99 5.70 7.29
N ILE A 110 3.78 6.08 6.28
CA ILE A 110 5.11 5.53 6.06
C ILE A 110 6.10 6.24 6.98
N ILE A 111 6.74 5.48 7.88
CA ILE A 111 7.80 5.97 8.76
C ILE A 111 9.18 5.73 8.14
N PRO A 112 10.22 6.53 8.46
CA PRO A 112 10.21 7.70 9.35
C PRO A 112 9.73 8.99 8.66
N THR A 113 9.47 8.97 7.35
CA THR A 113 9.21 10.18 6.55
C THR A 113 7.97 10.93 7.01
N SER A 114 6.94 10.22 7.44
CA SER A 114 5.67 10.78 7.93
C SER A 114 5.64 10.96 9.45
N SER A 115 6.77 10.73 10.15
CA SER A 115 6.87 10.82 11.61
C SER A 115 7.46 12.16 12.06
N ASP A 116 6.83 12.78 13.05
CA ASP A 116 7.32 13.95 13.79
C ASP A 116 7.48 13.67 15.29
N LEU A 117 7.26 12.43 15.70
CA LEU A 117 7.43 11.93 17.04
C LEU A 117 7.79 10.44 16.95
N PHE A 118 8.64 9.99 17.85
CA PHE A 118 9.01 8.58 18.03
C PHE A 118 8.83 8.21 19.49
N GLY A 119 8.56 6.94 19.73
CA GLY A 119 8.34 6.42 21.06
C GLY A 119 8.98 5.06 21.28
N ILE A 120 9.03 4.70 22.56
CA ILE A 120 9.57 3.45 23.06
C ILE A 120 8.53 2.73 23.92
N TYR A 121 8.63 1.41 23.94
CA TYR A 121 7.94 0.55 24.90
C TYR A 121 9.00 -0.13 25.77
N ASP A 122 8.95 0.09 27.08
CA ASP A 122 9.92 -0.43 28.04
C ASP A 122 9.51 -1.77 28.69
N GLY A 123 8.47 -2.42 28.14
CA GLY A 123 7.89 -3.62 28.71
C GLY A 123 6.69 -3.34 29.62
N ALA A 124 6.51 -2.11 30.11
CA ALA A 124 5.37 -1.73 30.93
C ALA A 124 4.52 -0.63 30.30
N SER A 125 5.18 0.42 29.80
CA SER A 125 4.53 1.65 29.35
C SER A 125 5.03 2.11 27.98
N PHE A 126 4.16 2.81 27.27
CA PHE A 126 4.49 3.48 26.00
C PHE A 126 4.86 4.93 26.30
N ARG A 127 6.04 5.37 25.87
CA ARG A 127 6.54 6.73 26.12
C ARG A 127 7.00 7.38 24.84
N ILE A 128 6.77 8.69 24.76
CA ILE A 128 7.37 9.54 23.73
C ILE A 128 8.85 9.67 24.06
N ASP A 129 9.71 9.31 23.11
CA ASP A 129 11.16 9.33 23.26
C ASP A 129 11.77 10.53 22.55
N GLU A 130 11.36 10.74 21.30
CA GLU A 130 11.84 11.85 20.47
C GLU A 130 10.68 12.63 19.87
N VAL A 131 10.87 13.95 19.72
CA VAL A 131 9.94 14.83 19.03
C VAL A 131 10.72 15.68 18.03
N ARG A 132 10.31 15.66 16.77
CA ARG A 132 10.96 16.43 15.71
C ARG A 132 10.75 17.92 15.95
N GLY A 133 11.86 18.66 16.06
CA GLY A 133 11.84 20.12 16.17
C GLY A 133 11.08 20.76 15.00
N GLY A 134 10.22 21.74 15.31
CA GLY A 134 9.39 22.44 14.31
C GLY A 134 8.26 21.61 13.69
N GLY A 135 8.09 20.34 14.07
CA GLY A 135 6.97 19.50 13.64
C GLY A 135 5.67 19.80 14.37
N ASP A 136 4.55 19.27 13.85
CA ASP A 136 3.23 19.54 14.41
C ASP A 136 3.09 19.04 15.86
N ALA A 137 3.75 17.93 16.22
CA ALA A 137 3.78 17.43 17.59
C ALA A 137 4.36 18.45 18.58
N THR A 138 5.47 19.08 18.20
CA THR A 138 6.13 20.13 18.98
C THR A 138 5.19 21.34 19.16
N THR A 139 4.49 21.77 18.10
CA THR A 139 3.59 22.94 18.17
C THR A 139 2.35 22.70 19.05
N LYS A 140 1.95 21.43 19.23
CA LYS A 140 0.91 21.02 20.19
C LYS A 140 1.45 20.74 21.60
N GLY A 141 2.75 20.93 21.81
CA GLY A 141 3.38 20.79 23.13
C GLY A 141 3.59 19.35 23.59
N VAL A 142 3.59 18.37 22.66
CA VAL A 142 4.08 17.02 22.95
C VAL A 142 5.59 17.09 23.16
N ARG A 143 6.10 16.38 24.18
CA ARG A 143 7.53 16.36 24.54
C ARG A 143 7.97 14.94 24.85
N SER A 144 9.28 14.71 24.75
CA SER A 144 9.92 13.50 25.26
C SER A 144 9.59 13.29 26.75
N GLY A 145 9.49 12.03 27.16
CA GLY A 145 9.14 11.60 28.51
C GLY A 145 7.65 11.50 28.79
N MET A 146 6.78 12.07 27.96
CA MET A 146 5.33 11.91 28.11
C MET A 146 4.91 10.46 27.90
N MET A 147 4.04 9.94 28.75
CA MET A 147 3.48 8.61 28.59
C MET A 147 2.28 8.68 27.64
N LEU A 148 2.19 7.74 26.70
CA LEU A 148 1.06 7.66 25.78
C LEU A 148 -0.03 6.76 26.37
N LEU A 149 -1.25 7.30 26.43
CA LEU A 149 -2.42 6.61 26.94
C LEU A 149 -3.32 6.09 25.83
N ARG A 150 -3.56 6.88 24.78
CA ARG A 150 -4.41 6.50 23.63
C ARG A 150 -3.90 7.06 22.31
N ILE A 151 -4.17 6.32 21.24
CA ILE A 151 -4.02 6.70 19.83
C ILE A 151 -5.40 6.54 19.20
N ASP A 152 -5.97 7.61 18.64
CA ASP A 152 -7.28 7.60 17.99
C ASP A 152 -8.37 6.89 18.83
N ASP A 153 -8.41 7.27 20.12
CA ASP A 153 -9.33 6.71 21.12
C ASP A 153 -9.12 5.21 21.42
N GLN A 154 -8.00 4.60 21.04
CA GLN A 154 -7.65 3.21 21.40
C GLN A 154 -6.37 3.13 22.24
N PRO A 155 -6.21 2.13 23.12
CA PRO A 155 -4.94 1.85 23.76
C PRO A 155 -3.85 1.55 22.72
N PRO A 156 -2.57 1.92 22.94
CA PRO A 156 -1.50 1.69 21.95
C PRO A 156 -1.34 0.22 21.53
N ARG A 157 -1.64 -0.72 22.42
CA ARG A 157 -1.61 -2.16 22.11
C ARG A 157 -2.58 -2.53 20.98
N ILE A 158 -3.80 -1.99 21.00
CA ILE A 158 -4.82 -2.27 19.99
C ILE A 158 -4.35 -1.76 18.62
N ALA A 159 -3.83 -0.53 18.56
CA ALA A 159 -3.29 0.01 17.31
C ALA A 159 -2.12 -0.84 16.76
N ILE A 160 -1.25 -1.36 17.64
CA ILE A 160 -0.14 -2.25 17.24
C ILE A 160 -0.67 -3.58 16.68
N GLU A 161 -1.69 -4.16 17.31
CA GLU A 161 -2.33 -5.39 16.83
C GLU A 161 -3.03 -5.16 15.49
N GLU A 162 -3.66 -4.00 15.27
CA GLU A 162 -4.25 -3.62 13.98
C GLU A 162 -3.19 -3.46 12.87
N ILE A 163 -2.05 -2.82 13.17
CA ILE A 163 -0.94 -2.62 12.22
C ILE A 163 -0.30 -3.95 11.82
N THR A 164 -0.12 -4.83 12.79
CA THR A 164 0.61 -6.09 12.59
C THR A 164 -0.31 -7.24 12.23
N GLY A 165 -1.62 -7.15 12.46
CA GLY A 165 -2.56 -8.25 12.28
C GLY A 165 -2.31 -9.44 13.20
N ARG A 166 -1.58 -9.26 14.31
CA ARG A 166 -1.18 -10.32 15.26
C ARG A 166 -1.38 -9.86 16.68
N ALA A 167 -1.59 -10.79 17.60
CA ALA A 167 -1.75 -10.48 19.02
C ALA A 167 -0.45 -9.90 19.60
N PHE A 168 -0.56 -8.89 20.48
CA PHE A 168 0.60 -8.18 21.02
C PHE A 168 1.60 -9.14 21.70
N SER A 169 1.10 -10.17 22.37
CA SER A 169 1.91 -11.18 23.06
C SER A 169 2.79 -12.04 22.15
N GLU A 170 2.50 -12.06 20.84
CA GLU A 170 3.23 -12.84 19.84
C GLU A 170 4.33 -12.02 19.14
N LEU A 171 4.39 -10.72 19.43
CA LEU A 171 5.30 -9.79 18.77
C LEU A 171 6.64 -9.73 19.49
N SER A 172 7.72 -9.65 18.72
CA SER A 172 9.04 -9.35 19.27
C SER A 172 9.14 -7.88 19.70
N PRO A 173 10.11 -7.52 20.56
CA PRO A 173 10.35 -6.12 20.91
C PRO A 173 10.61 -5.22 19.69
N ALA A 174 11.26 -5.74 18.64
CA ALA A 174 11.49 -5.01 17.40
C ALA A 174 10.18 -4.73 16.64
N GLN A 175 9.29 -5.72 16.56
CA GLN A 175 7.97 -5.58 15.95
C GLN A 175 7.10 -4.58 16.73
N ILE A 176 7.08 -4.68 18.05
CA ILE A 176 6.35 -3.75 18.93
C ILE A 176 6.86 -2.32 18.73
N GLY A 177 8.18 -2.11 18.79
CA GLY A 177 8.78 -0.79 18.64
C GLY A 177 8.48 -0.17 17.26
N PHE A 178 8.59 -0.95 16.19
CA PHE A 178 8.28 -0.48 14.85
C PHE A 178 6.80 -0.14 14.69
N ALA A 179 5.89 -1.06 15.01
CA ALA A 179 4.45 -0.86 14.90
C ALA A 179 3.97 0.30 15.80
N PHE A 180 4.57 0.47 16.98
CA PHE A 180 4.27 1.60 17.84
C PHE A 180 4.59 2.93 17.14
N ASN A 181 5.76 3.03 16.51
CA ASN A 181 6.17 4.22 15.77
C ASN A 181 5.32 4.47 14.50
N VAL A 182 4.80 3.42 13.87
CA VAL A 182 3.79 3.53 12.81
C VAL A 182 2.47 4.09 13.37
N ALA A 183 1.99 3.56 14.49
CA ALA A 183 0.76 4.03 15.15
C ALA A 183 0.84 5.52 15.55
N LEU A 184 2.00 5.93 16.06
CA LEU A 184 2.33 7.32 16.39
C LEU A 184 2.29 8.27 15.17
N ALA A 185 2.69 7.78 13.99
CA ALA A 185 2.57 8.52 12.75
C ALA A 185 1.10 8.61 12.27
N GLY A 186 0.28 7.63 12.65
CA GLY A 186 -1.15 7.55 12.34
C GLY A 186 -1.43 7.08 10.92
N HIS A 187 -2.66 7.28 10.45
CA HIS A 187 -3.05 6.92 9.09
C HIS A 187 -2.68 7.99 8.06
N ARG A 188 -2.51 7.56 6.81
CA ARG A 188 -2.28 8.47 5.68
C ARG A 188 -3.51 9.35 5.48
N ARG A 189 -3.29 10.64 5.30
CA ARG A 189 -4.35 11.62 4.95
C ARG A 189 -5.52 11.68 5.95
N ARG A 190 -5.38 11.13 7.15
CA ARG A 190 -6.37 11.25 8.22
C ARG A 190 -5.84 12.11 9.36
N PRO A 191 -6.71 12.84 10.07
CA PRO A 191 -6.35 13.43 11.34
C PRO A 191 -5.96 12.32 12.33
N ARG A 192 -5.03 12.61 13.24
CA ARG A 192 -4.69 11.72 14.36
C ARG A 192 -4.94 12.42 15.69
N LYS A 193 -5.30 11.66 16.73
CA LYS A 193 -5.49 12.12 18.10
C LYS A 193 -4.60 11.30 19.04
N LEU A 194 -3.89 11.98 19.93
CA LEU A 194 -3.10 11.35 20.98
C LEU A 194 -3.54 11.87 22.35
N ASP A 195 -3.76 10.94 23.28
CA ASP A 195 -3.91 11.24 24.70
C ASP A 195 -2.61 10.87 25.41
N VAL A 196 -1.99 11.85 26.07
CA VAL A 196 -0.71 11.71 26.77
C VAL A 196 -0.83 12.12 28.23
N LEU A 197 0.03 11.56 29.07
CA LEU A 197 0.22 11.93 30.46
C LEU A 197 1.55 12.70 30.60
N ASP A 198 1.45 13.91 31.12
CA ASP A 198 2.55 14.85 31.39
C ASP A 198 2.64 15.07 32.91
N GLY A 199 3.45 14.27 33.59
CA GLY A 199 3.39 14.13 35.05
C GLY A 199 2.06 13.50 35.47
N ASP A 200 1.23 14.22 36.22
CA ASP A 200 -0.12 13.77 36.61
C ASP A 200 -1.23 14.33 35.72
N LYS A 201 -0.88 15.12 34.69
CA LYS A 201 -1.85 15.81 33.84
C LYS A 201 -2.07 15.08 32.54
N GLN A 202 -3.29 14.63 32.29
CA GLN A 202 -3.68 14.12 30.98
C GLN A 202 -3.92 15.27 29.99
N ARG A 203 -3.45 15.10 28.75
CA ARG A 203 -3.62 16.03 27.64
C ARG A 203 -4.06 15.28 26.40
N SER A 204 -5.08 15.80 25.73
CA SER A 204 -5.53 15.31 24.42
C SER A 204 -5.09 16.32 23.36
N SER A 205 -4.43 15.83 22.30
CA SER A 205 -4.04 16.64 21.15
C SER A 205 -4.53 16.01 19.87
N ARG A 206 -5.08 16.83 18.97
CA ARG A 206 -5.54 16.41 17.63
C ARG A 206 -4.77 17.17 16.56
N TRP A 207 -4.32 16.45 15.55
CA TRP A 207 -3.63 16.98 14.38
C TRP A 207 -4.48 16.79 13.12
N PRO A 208 -4.50 17.77 12.20
CA PRO A 208 -5.10 17.57 10.89
C PRO A 208 -4.33 16.50 10.10
N PRO A 209 -4.88 16.00 8.99
CA PRO A 209 -4.13 15.23 8.02
C PRO A 209 -2.85 15.95 7.63
N ARG A 210 -1.71 15.24 7.59
CA ARG A 210 -0.50 15.86 7.03
C ARG A 210 -0.67 16.12 5.53
N PRO A 211 -0.26 17.29 5.05
CA PRO A 211 -0.20 17.55 3.61
C PRO A 211 0.78 16.55 2.97
N THR A 212 0.31 15.80 1.97
CA THR A 212 1.24 15.12 1.08
C THR A 212 1.91 16.19 0.23
N LYS A 213 3.24 16.31 0.27
CA LYS A 213 3.97 17.10 -0.74
C LYS A 213 3.84 16.39 -2.09
N ARG A 214 2.69 16.52 -2.73
CA ARG A 214 2.47 16.07 -4.11
C ARG A 214 1.50 17.02 -4.79
N THR A 215 2.01 18.19 -5.18
CA THR A 215 1.66 18.72 -6.50
C THR A 215 1.87 17.59 -7.50
N ALA A 216 0.86 17.29 -8.31
CA ALA A 216 0.91 16.24 -9.31
C ALA A 216 2.18 16.37 -10.16
N LEU A 217 3.13 15.45 -9.99
CA LEU A 217 4.13 15.20 -11.01
C LEU A 217 3.47 14.27 -12.05
N PRO A 218 3.71 14.48 -13.35
CA PRO A 218 3.25 13.58 -14.41
C PRO A 218 3.68 12.15 -14.07
N THR A 219 2.82 11.18 -14.36
CA THR A 219 3.00 9.76 -14.00
C THR A 219 4.25 9.11 -14.61
N ASP A 220 4.98 9.81 -15.49
CA ASP A 220 6.05 9.23 -16.28
C ASP A 220 7.34 10.03 -16.11
N SER A 221 7.99 9.93 -14.95
CA SER A 221 9.46 10.04 -14.79
C SER A 221 9.82 10.36 -13.34
N PHE A 222 10.12 9.33 -12.55
CA PHE A 222 11.19 9.32 -11.55
C PHE A 222 11.25 7.89 -10.99
N TRP A 223 12.45 7.35 -10.77
CA TRP A 223 12.77 5.94 -10.44
C TRP A 223 13.06 5.02 -11.64
N LYS A 224 14.13 5.33 -12.38
CA LYS A 224 14.98 4.30 -13.00
C LYS A 224 16.17 4.03 -12.06
N SER A 225 16.53 2.75 -11.94
CA SER A 225 17.67 2.15 -11.23
C SER A 225 17.48 1.75 -9.75
N SER A 226 16.85 0.59 -9.57
CA SER A 226 17.37 -0.54 -8.78
C SER A 226 16.58 -1.77 -9.22
N ALA A 227 17.25 -2.90 -9.46
CA ALA A 227 16.65 -4.11 -10.02
C ALA A 227 15.46 -4.56 -9.14
N GLY A 228 14.24 -4.27 -9.60
CA GLY A 228 13.01 -4.70 -8.95
C GLY A 228 12.41 -5.84 -9.75
N ALA A 229 12.17 -6.98 -9.09
CA ALA A 229 11.27 -7.98 -9.63
C ALA A 229 9.84 -7.44 -9.49
N SER A 230 9.14 -7.34 -10.62
CA SER A 230 7.73 -6.96 -10.70
C SER A 230 6.89 -8.23 -10.62
N LEU A 231 6.03 -8.35 -9.61
CA LEU A 231 4.89 -9.26 -9.74
C LEU A 231 3.92 -8.63 -10.73
N ALA A 232 3.69 -9.30 -11.86
CA ALA A 232 2.67 -8.93 -12.83
C ALA A 232 1.50 -9.90 -12.71
N SER A 233 0.48 -9.53 -11.92
CA SER A 233 -0.89 -10.01 -12.11
C SER A 233 -1.77 -8.79 -12.34
N SER A 234 -2.60 -8.85 -13.39
CA SER A 234 -3.72 -7.93 -13.67
C SER A 234 -3.54 -6.43 -13.39
N GLY A 235 -2.37 -5.85 -13.70
CA GLY A 235 -2.19 -4.40 -13.78
C GLY A 235 -1.70 -3.67 -12.51
N SER A 236 -1.38 -4.38 -11.43
CA SER A 236 -0.75 -3.78 -10.24
C SER A 236 0.64 -4.35 -9.97
N THR A 237 1.68 -3.55 -10.20
CA THR A 237 3.06 -3.93 -9.86
C THR A 237 3.33 -3.76 -8.37
N ILE A 238 3.49 -4.87 -7.65
CA ILE A 238 4.10 -4.86 -6.31
C ILE A 238 5.59 -4.57 -6.48
N ARG A 239 6.09 -3.48 -5.89
CA ARG A 239 7.53 -3.14 -5.88
C ARG A 239 8.08 -3.35 -4.47
N LEU A 240 9.03 -4.27 -4.34
CA LEU A 240 9.91 -4.32 -3.17
C LEU A 240 11.07 -3.35 -3.39
N VAL A 241 11.33 -2.48 -2.42
CA VAL A 241 12.51 -1.61 -2.41
C VAL A 241 13.36 -2.01 -1.21
N SER A 242 14.40 -2.81 -1.43
CA SER A 242 15.42 -3.05 -0.42
C SER A 242 16.70 -2.33 -0.84
N LYS A 243 17.30 -1.54 0.06
CA LYS A 243 18.66 -1.07 -0.12
C LYS A 243 19.59 -2.12 0.49
N SER A 244 20.34 -2.80 -0.39
CA SER A 244 21.53 -3.58 -0.06
C SER A 244 22.62 -2.71 0.55
#